data_AF-A0A316EI32-F1
#
_entry.id   AF-A0A316EI32-F1
#
_cell.length_a   1.000
_cell.length_b   1.000
_cell.length_c   1.000
_cell.angle_alpha   90.00
_cell.angle_beta   90.00
_cell.angle_gamma   90.00
#
_symmetry.space_group_name_H-M   'P 1'
#
loop_
_entity.id
_entity.type
_entity.pdbx_description
1 polymer ?
#
loop_
_entity_poly.entity_id
_entity_poly.type
_entity_poly.pdbx_seq_one_letter_code
_entity_poly.pdbx_strand_id
1 'polypeptide(L)'
;MTQTDELVAAYLARVERAASRLPAGRREELIGDLREHIEIARAESGAESEADVRTILERLGDPESIVAAADTQTDLPRVTAPALYPTAPPMPAAPPHRPVSRTALWAGIAVAAAAVVIFFCFAAFAAVRDDQGPAERPIAPVETAEAPPSVGP
;
A
#
# COMPACT_ATOMS: atom_id res chain seq x y z
N MET A 1 2.14 7.70 -25.14
CA MET A 1 1.98 7.62 -23.68
C MET A 1 0.50 7.59 -23.40
N THR A 2 0.04 6.74 -22.49
CA THR A 2 -1.38 6.70 -22.10
C THR A 2 -1.65 7.73 -21.01
N GLN A 3 -2.91 8.11 -20.80
CA GLN A 3 -3.30 9.04 -19.75
C GLN A 3 -2.93 8.52 -18.34
N THR A 4 -3.00 7.20 -18.14
CA THR A 4 -2.54 6.54 -16.90
C THR A 4 -1.03 6.66 -16.72
N ASP A 5 -0.23 6.53 -17.80
CA ASP A 5 1.22 6.73 -17.74
C ASP A 5 1.59 8.18 -17.38
N GLU A 6 0.82 9.16 -17.86
CA GLU A 6 1.03 10.58 -17.54
C GLU A 6 0.79 10.86 -16.05
N LEU A 7 -0.21 10.22 -15.43
CA LEU A 7 -0.45 10.36 -14.00
C LEU A 7 0.70 9.82 -13.16
N VAL A 8 1.19 8.63 -13.51
CA VAL A 8 2.32 8.00 -12.82
C VAL A 8 3.57 8.86 -12.99
N ALA A 9 3.83 9.34 -14.21
CA ALA A 9 4.96 10.24 -14.47
C ALA A 9 4.87 11.54 -13.67
N ALA A 10 3.70 12.16 -13.60
CA ALA A 10 3.49 13.39 -12.83
C ALA A 10 3.70 13.18 -11.32
N TYR A 11 3.26 12.04 -10.78
CA TYR A 11 3.48 11.68 -9.39
C TYR A 11 4.98 11.48 -9.10
N LEU A 12 5.66 10.66 -9.90
CA LEU A 12 7.09 10.39 -9.73
C LEU A 12 7.94 11.66 -9.88
N ALA A 13 7.56 12.59 -10.76
CA ALA A 13 8.22 13.89 -10.87
C ALA A 13 8.05 14.75 -9.60
N ARG A 14 6.92 14.64 -8.90
CA ARG A 14 6.72 15.30 -7.60
C ARG A 14 7.61 14.67 -6.53
N VAL A 15 7.67 13.33 -6.48
CA VAL A 15 8.58 12.61 -5.57
C VAL A 15 10.03 13.00 -5.85
N GLU A 16 10.45 13.04 -7.11
CA GLU A 16 11.82 13.40 -7.48
C GLU A 16 12.20 14.80 -7.00
N ARG A 17 11.27 15.76 -7.13
CA ARG A 17 11.44 17.13 -6.61
C ARG A 17 11.56 17.15 -5.09
N ALA A 18 10.67 16.46 -4.38
CA ALA A 18 10.71 16.36 -2.93
C ALA A 18 12.00 15.68 -2.44
N ALA A 19 12.47 14.66 -3.16
CA ALA A 19 13.69 13.89 -2.89
C ALA A 19 14.98 14.63 -3.26
N SER A 20 14.92 15.87 -3.74
CA SER A 20 16.11 16.67 -4.11
C SER A 20 17.10 16.88 -2.95
N ARG A 21 16.62 16.78 -1.70
CA ARG A 21 17.43 16.88 -0.48
C ARG A 21 18.17 15.58 -0.10
N LEU A 22 17.80 14.44 -0.71
CA LEU A 22 18.41 13.14 -0.43
C LEU A 22 19.71 12.95 -1.25
N PRO A 23 20.64 12.10 -0.79
CA PRO A 23 21.76 11.65 -1.61
C PRO A 23 21.26 11.02 -2.93
N ALA A 24 21.95 11.27 -4.04
CA ALA A 24 21.51 10.87 -5.38
C ALA A 24 21.17 9.37 -5.50
N GLY A 25 22.03 8.49 -4.98
CA GLY A 25 21.77 7.04 -4.99
C GLY A 25 20.55 6.63 -4.16
N ARG A 26 20.25 7.35 -3.05
CA ARG A 26 19.05 7.12 -2.24
C ARG A 26 17.79 7.56 -2.98
N ARG A 27 17.85 8.71 -3.67
CA ARG A 27 16.76 9.21 -4.52
C ARG A 27 16.46 8.25 -5.66
N GLU A 28 17.48 7.76 -6.37
CA GLU A 28 17.32 6.79 -7.45
C GLU A 28 16.73 5.47 -6.95
N GLU A 29 17.19 4.98 -5.79
CA GLU A 29 16.60 3.80 -5.13
C GLU A 29 15.12 4.01 -4.83
N LEU A 30 14.76 5.13 -4.20
CA LEU A 30 13.37 5.45 -3.87
C LEU A 30 12.48 5.51 -5.12
N ILE A 31 12.93 6.17 -6.18
CA ILE A 31 12.16 6.28 -7.43
C ILE A 31 12.03 4.92 -8.12
N GLY A 32 13.07 4.09 -8.08
CA GLY A 32 13.02 2.72 -8.61
C GLY A 32 12.01 1.85 -7.87
N ASP A 33 12.08 1.84 -6.55
CA ASP A 33 11.19 1.05 -5.70
C ASP A 33 9.72 1.49 -5.87
N LEU A 34 9.45 2.80 -5.98
CA LEU A 34 8.09 3.29 -6.24
C LEU A 34 7.56 2.91 -7.62
N ARG A 35 8.40 2.94 -8.67
CA ARG A 35 7.99 2.48 -10.01
C ARG A 35 7.58 1.01 -9.97
N GLU A 36 8.42 0.17 -9.37
CA GLU A 36 8.14 -1.26 -9.20
C GLU A 36 6.84 -1.49 -8.42
N HIS A 37 6.66 -0.78 -7.31
CA HIS A 37 5.45 -0.91 -6.50
C HIS A 37 4.18 -0.51 -7.25
N ILE A 38 4.23 0.58 -8.02
CA ILE A 38 3.10 1.03 -8.84
C ILE A 38 2.78 -0.01 -9.92
N GLU A 39 3.79 -0.55 -10.60
CA GLU A 39 3.60 -1.59 -11.62
C GLU A 39 2.98 -2.86 -11.04
N ILE A 40 3.48 -3.34 -9.90
CA ILE A 40 2.91 -4.49 -9.18
C ILE A 40 1.46 -4.21 -8.79
N ALA A 41 1.18 -3.06 -8.16
CA ALA A 41 -0.16 -2.70 -7.72
C ALA A 41 -1.14 -2.62 -8.90
N ARG A 42 -0.70 -2.12 -10.06
CA ARG A 42 -1.52 -2.09 -11.29
C ARG A 42 -1.80 -3.50 -11.81
N ALA A 43 -0.78 -4.37 -11.83
CA ALA A 43 -0.93 -5.75 -12.28
C ALA A 43 -1.86 -6.56 -11.37
N GLU A 44 -1.75 -6.39 -10.05
CA GLU A 44 -2.56 -7.09 -9.06
C GLU A 44 -4.03 -6.65 -9.06
N SER A 45 -4.29 -5.36 -9.27
CA SER A 45 -5.65 -4.81 -9.30
C SER A 45 -6.32 -4.87 -10.68
N GLY A 46 -5.55 -5.12 -11.74
CA GLY A 46 -6.04 -4.97 -13.12
C GLY A 46 -6.36 -3.50 -13.48
N ALA A 47 -5.60 -2.55 -12.94
CA ALA A 47 -5.84 -1.12 -13.13
C ALA A 47 -5.53 -0.68 -14.58
N GLU A 48 -6.58 -0.58 -15.38
CA GLU A 48 -6.53 -0.10 -16.77
C GLU A 48 -7.03 1.33 -16.92
N SER A 49 -7.87 1.82 -15.99
CA SER A 49 -8.46 3.16 -16.06
C SER A 49 -7.69 4.21 -15.26
N GLU A 50 -7.93 5.49 -15.58
CA GLU A 50 -7.36 6.62 -14.84
C GLU A 50 -7.76 6.61 -13.36
N ALA A 51 -9.02 6.27 -13.06
CA ALA A 51 -9.55 6.25 -11.69
C ALA A 51 -8.87 5.17 -10.83
N ASP A 52 -8.59 4.00 -11.42
CA ASP A 52 -7.90 2.93 -10.71
C ASP A 52 -6.46 3.31 -10.38
N VAL A 53 -5.75 3.90 -11.36
CA VAL A 53 -4.38 4.40 -11.13
C VAL A 53 -4.37 5.52 -10.10
N ARG A 54 -5.35 6.43 -10.11
CA ARG A 54 -5.48 7.46 -9.08
C ARG A 54 -5.68 6.85 -7.69
N THR A 55 -6.50 5.81 -7.57
CA THR A 55 -6.70 5.07 -6.32
C THR A 55 -5.39 4.44 -5.83
N ILE A 56 -4.58 3.88 -6.71
CA ILE A 56 -3.25 3.35 -6.37
C ILE A 56 -2.34 4.47 -5.84
N LEU A 57 -2.27 5.61 -6.52
CA LEU A 57 -1.43 6.74 -6.12
C LEU A 57 -1.91 7.37 -4.79
N GLU A 58 -3.21 7.44 -4.56
CA GLU A 58 -3.78 7.90 -3.28
C GLU A 58 -3.40 6.99 -2.11
N ARG A 59 -3.34 5.68 -2.35
CA ARG A 59 -2.89 4.70 -1.35
C ARG A 59 -1.40 4.81 -1.04
N LEU A 60 -0.56 5.21 -2.00
CA LEU A 60 0.84 5.54 -1.75
C LEU A 60 0.97 6.81 -0.89
N GLY A 61 0.07 7.76 -1.10
CA GLY A 61 -0.03 8.99 -0.33
C GLY A 61 0.85 10.12 -0.86
N ASP A 62 1.17 11.05 0.02
CA ASP A 62 1.82 12.31 -0.32
C ASP A 62 3.34 12.12 -0.58
N PRO A 63 3.88 12.61 -1.71
CA PRO A 63 5.29 12.47 -2.06
C PRO A 63 6.28 12.98 -1.01
N GLU A 64 5.98 14.10 -0.36
CA GLU A 64 6.82 14.73 0.65
C GLU A 64 6.89 13.85 1.91
N SER A 65 5.76 13.23 2.28
CA SER A 65 5.67 12.27 3.39
C SER A 65 6.49 11.01 3.12
N ILE A 66 6.45 10.47 1.89
CA ILE A 66 7.26 9.32 1.48
C ILE A 66 8.76 9.62 1.57
N VAL A 67 9.17 10.81 1.08
CA VAL A 67 10.56 11.24 1.13
C VAL A 67 11.03 11.46 2.56
N ALA A 68 10.19 12.03 3.43
CA ALA A 68 10.51 12.19 4.85
C ALA A 68 10.76 10.83 5.53
N ALA A 69 9.92 9.84 5.26
CA ALA A 69 10.14 8.48 5.75
C ALA A 69 11.47 7.88 5.23
N ALA A 70 11.75 8.03 3.93
CA ALA A 70 13.00 7.53 3.34
C ALA A 70 14.27 8.19 3.90
N ASP A 71 14.19 9.46 4.29
CA ASP A 71 15.29 10.19 4.93
C ASP A 71 15.62 9.61 6.31
N THR A 72 14.60 9.37 7.15
CA THR A 72 14.79 8.80 8.50
C THR A 72 15.42 7.41 8.48
N GLN A 73 15.17 6.63 7.42
CA GLN A 73 15.78 5.30 7.25
C GLN A 73 17.28 5.37 6.93
N THR A 74 17.76 6.52 6.43
CA THR A 74 19.19 6.74 6.14
C THR A 74 20.00 6.99 7.42
N ASP A 75 19.38 7.60 8.43
CA ASP A 75 20.02 7.89 9.72
C ASP A 75 20.17 6.66 10.62
N LEU A 76 19.53 5.54 10.27
CA LEU A 76 19.79 4.28 10.96
C LEU A 76 21.16 3.75 10.50
N PRO A 77 22.12 3.51 11.42
CA PRO A 77 23.37 2.89 11.04
C PRO A 77 23.04 1.52 10.45
N ARG A 78 23.22 1.39 9.13
CA ARG A 78 23.24 0.09 8.47
C ARG A 78 24.32 -0.69 9.19
N VAL A 79 23.91 -1.68 10.00
CA VAL A 79 24.82 -2.58 10.67
C VAL A 79 25.52 -3.36 9.56
N THR A 80 26.61 -2.79 9.06
CA THR A 80 27.63 -3.52 8.35
C THR A 80 28.12 -4.53 9.37
N ALA A 81 27.64 -5.77 9.26
CA ALA A 81 28.16 -6.85 10.07
C ALA A 81 29.70 -6.77 9.98
N PRO A 82 30.43 -6.68 11.10
CA PRO A 82 31.88 -6.66 11.03
C PRO A 82 32.30 -7.92 10.27
N ALA A 83 33.10 -7.73 9.22
CA ALA A 83 33.70 -8.82 8.48
C ALA A 83 34.66 -9.58 9.42
N LEU A 84 34.11 -10.49 10.22
CA LEU A 84 34.88 -11.49 10.95
C LEU A 84 35.28 -12.60 9.95
N TYR A 85 36.18 -12.26 9.03
CA TYR A 85 36.88 -13.25 8.24
C TYR A 85 38.39 -13.09 8.50
N PRO A 86 39.06 -14.10 9.08
CA PRO A 86 40.50 -14.20 9.02
C PRO A 86 40.92 -14.31 7.55
N THR A 87 42.03 -13.65 7.22
CA THR A 87 42.66 -13.57 5.90
C THR A 87 42.59 -14.88 5.11
N ALA A 88 41.82 -14.89 4.02
CA ALA A 88 41.89 -15.95 3.02
C ALA A 88 43.14 -15.76 2.13
N PRO A 89 43.82 -16.84 1.69
CA PRO A 89 45.01 -16.76 0.81
C PRO A 89 44.67 -16.14 -0.56
N PRO A 90 45.67 -15.62 -1.31
CA PRO A 90 45.44 -14.98 -2.60
C PRO A 90 44.98 -16.02 -3.65
N MET A 91 43.68 -16.08 -3.91
CA MET A 91 43.13 -16.79 -5.07
C MET A 91 43.29 -15.96 -6.35
N PRO A 92 43.46 -16.60 -7.52
CA PRO A 92 43.48 -15.91 -8.82
C PRO A 92 42.15 -15.21 -9.11
N ALA A 93 42.25 -14.13 -9.89
CA ALA A 93 41.21 -13.14 -10.16
C ALA A 93 39.81 -13.74 -10.38
N ALA A 94 38.88 -13.31 -9.52
CA ALA A 94 37.47 -13.65 -9.60
C ALA A 94 36.82 -13.13 -10.90
N PRO A 95 35.83 -13.86 -11.48
CA PRO A 95 35.04 -13.38 -12.61
C PRO A 95 34.25 -12.10 -12.23
N PRO A 96 33.87 -11.26 -13.21
CA PRO A 96 33.18 -9.99 -12.95
C PRO A 96 31.87 -10.20 -12.19
N HIS A 97 31.66 -9.34 -11.19
CA HIS A 97 30.50 -9.33 -10.32
C HIS A 97 29.20 -9.26 -11.14
N ARG A 98 28.36 -10.30 -11.03
CA ARG A 98 26.97 -10.24 -11.51
C ARG A 98 26.22 -9.25 -10.62
N PRO A 99 25.41 -8.33 -11.17
CA PRO A 99 24.56 -7.48 -10.34
C PRO A 99 23.67 -8.39 -9.49
N VAL A 100 23.77 -8.22 -8.18
CA VAL A 100 22.96 -8.96 -7.20
C VAL A 100 21.51 -8.57 -7.47
N SER A 101 20.75 -9.46 -8.09
CA SER A 101 19.31 -9.32 -8.24
C SER A 101 18.71 -9.20 -6.84
N ARG A 102 18.10 -8.04 -6.55
CA ARG A 102 17.39 -7.70 -5.31
C ARG A 102 16.17 -8.58 -5.03
N THR A 103 16.02 -9.70 -5.74
CA THR A 103 14.86 -10.59 -5.70
C THR A 103 14.84 -11.52 -4.49
N ALA A 104 15.95 -11.65 -3.75
CA ALA A 104 16.04 -12.66 -2.68
C ALA A 104 15.81 -12.13 -1.26
N LEU A 105 15.80 -10.82 -1.01
CA LEU A 105 15.62 -10.27 0.36
C LEU A 105 14.18 -9.78 0.65
N TRP A 106 13.36 -9.52 -0.37
CA TRP A 106 12.00 -9.01 -0.20
C TRP A 106 10.93 -10.07 0.11
N ALA A 107 11.26 -11.36 -0.06
CA ALA A 107 10.31 -12.45 0.19
C ALA A 107 9.81 -12.50 1.65
N GLY A 108 10.64 -12.07 2.62
CA GLY A 108 10.22 -12.01 4.02
C GLY A 108 9.33 -10.81 4.35
N ILE A 109 9.55 -9.66 3.71
CA ILE A 109 8.83 -8.41 3.97
C ILE A 109 7.46 -8.42 3.29
N ALA A 110 7.36 -8.97 2.08
CA ALA A 110 6.10 -9.10 1.34
C ALA A 110 5.06 -9.94 2.10
N VAL A 111 5.48 -11.04 2.75
CA VAL A 111 4.59 -11.90 3.54
C VAL A 111 4.09 -11.21 4.81
N ALA A 112 4.95 -10.46 5.49
CA ALA A 112 4.57 -9.69 6.68
C ALA A 112 3.62 -8.54 6.32
N ALA A 113 3.88 -7.83 5.22
CA ALA A 113 3.02 -6.75 4.73
C ALA A 113 1.65 -7.29 4.28
N ALA A 114 1.60 -8.42 3.59
CA ALA A 114 0.34 -9.06 3.20
C ALA A 114 -0.50 -9.46 4.42
N ALA A 115 0.11 -10.01 5.48
CA ALA A 115 -0.59 -10.34 6.72
C ALA A 115 -1.18 -9.09 7.42
N VAL A 116 -0.44 -7.98 7.43
CA VAL A 116 -0.90 -6.70 7.99
C VAL A 116 -2.03 -6.10 7.16
N VAL A 117 -1.95 -6.14 5.83
CA VAL A 117 -3.01 -5.66 4.93
C VAL A 117 -4.27 -6.50 5.05
N ILE A 118 -4.15 -7.83 5.13
CA ILE A 118 -5.30 -8.74 5.33
C ILE A 118 -5.96 -8.45 6.69
N PHE A 119 -5.18 -8.28 7.75
CA PHE A 119 -5.69 -7.91 9.08
C PHE A 119 -6.42 -6.55 9.06
N PHE A 120 -5.85 -5.56 8.38
CA PHE A 120 -6.42 -4.22 8.30
C PHE A 120 -7.69 -4.18 7.43
N CYS A 121 -7.74 -4.92 6.33
CA CYS A 121 -8.94 -5.11 5.51
C CYS A 121 -10.05 -5.82 6.29
N PHE A 122 -9.72 -6.81 7.12
CA PHE A 122 -10.70 -7.51 7.95
C PHE A 122 -11.28 -6.61 9.05
N ALA A 123 -10.45 -5.76 9.67
CA ALA A 123 -10.89 -4.78 10.66
C ALA A 123 -11.79 -3.68 10.06
N ALA A 124 -11.45 -3.18 8.86
CA ALA A 124 -12.27 -2.20 8.15
C ALA A 124 -13.63 -2.79 7.72
N PHE A 125 -13.68 -4.07 7.34
CA PHE A 125 -14.93 -4.73 6.95
C PHE A 125 -15.84 -5.05 8.14
N ALA A 126 -15.27 -5.36 9.32
CA ALA A 126 -16.04 -5.57 10.54
C ALA A 126 -16.65 -4.25 11.07
N ALA A 127 -15.97 -3.13 10.90
CA ALA A 127 -16.45 -1.81 11.31
C ALA A 127 -17.59 -1.27 10.41
N VAL A 128 -17.68 -1.71 9.15
CA VAL A 128 -18.72 -1.27 8.20
C VAL A 128 -20.07 -2.01 8.39
N ARG A 129 -20.11 -3.08 9.19
CA ARG A 129 -21.33 -3.88 9.42
C ARG A 129 -22.23 -3.40 10.57
N ASP A 130 -21.77 -2.47 11.42
CA ASP A 130 -22.58 -1.97 12.55
C ASP A 130 -23.65 -0.94 12.12
N ASP A 131 -23.50 -0.33 10.93
CA ASP A 131 -24.33 0.79 10.49
C ASP A 131 -25.59 0.40 9.66
N GLN A 132 -25.90 -0.89 9.53
CA GLN A 132 -27.21 -1.34 9.04
C GLN A 132 -28.14 -1.61 10.23
N GLY A 133 -28.54 -0.52 10.91
CA GLY A 133 -29.56 -0.58 11.94
C GLY A 133 -30.90 -1.07 11.37
N PRO A 134 -31.53 -2.14 11.91
CA PRO A 134 -32.93 -2.37 11.65
C PRO A 134 -33.75 -1.32 12.40
N ALA A 135 -34.55 -0.58 11.61
CA ALA A 135 -35.57 0.33 12.06
C ALA A 135 -36.47 -0.27 13.16
N GLU A 136 -36.81 0.61 14.11
CA GLU A 136 -38.05 0.66 14.89
C GLU A 136 -38.65 -0.65 15.41
N ARG A 137 -38.49 -0.90 16.72
CA ARG A 137 -39.51 -1.59 17.53
C ARG A 137 -39.61 -0.99 18.93
N PRO A 138 -40.63 -0.15 19.16
CA PRO A 138 -41.43 -0.30 20.38
C PRO A 138 -42.89 -0.74 20.09
N ILE A 139 -43.15 -2.01 20.38
CA ILE A 139 -44.40 -2.66 20.85
C ILE A 139 -45.53 -1.74 21.37
N ALA A 140 -46.73 -1.89 20.80
CA ALA A 140 -47.96 -2.27 21.53
C ALA A 140 -49.10 -2.70 20.56
N PRO A 141 -49.69 -3.89 20.71
CA PRO A 141 -51.02 -4.19 20.21
C PRO A 141 -52.07 -3.71 21.23
N VAL A 142 -52.92 -2.75 20.86
CA VAL A 142 -54.24 -2.59 21.48
C VAL A 142 -55.18 -3.37 20.57
N GLU A 143 -55.54 -4.60 20.93
CA GLU A 143 -56.66 -4.93 21.81
C GLU A 143 -57.95 -4.22 21.36
N THR A 144 -58.76 -4.98 20.61
CA THR A 144 -60.22 -5.13 20.76
C THR A 144 -61.15 -3.95 20.43
N ALA A 145 -61.76 -4.04 19.25
CA ALA A 145 -63.17 -3.73 18.98
C ALA A 145 -63.50 -4.36 17.61
N GLU A 146 -63.97 -5.60 17.48
CA GLU A 146 -65.33 -6.07 17.78
C GLU A 146 -66.43 -5.00 17.58
N ALA A 147 -67.06 -4.98 16.40
CA ALA A 147 -68.52 -5.11 16.22
C ALA A 147 -68.95 -4.95 14.73
N PRO A 148 -69.99 -5.70 14.26
CA PRO A 148 -70.30 -6.00 12.85
C PRO A 148 -71.09 -4.91 12.07
N PRO A 149 -71.27 -5.06 10.73
CA PRO A 149 -71.98 -4.10 9.89
C PRO A 149 -73.48 -4.05 10.23
N SER A 150 -73.99 -2.83 10.45
CA SER A 150 -75.42 -2.58 10.63
C SER A 150 -76.04 -1.95 9.38
N VAL A 151 -77.26 -2.40 9.10
CA VAL A 151 -78.06 -2.31 7.88
C VAL A 151 -78.90 -1.03 7.85
N GLY A 152 -78.86 -0.29 6.73
CA GLY A 152 -79.95 0.52 6.13
C GLY A 152 -80.69 1.56 6.98
N PRO A 153 -81.73 2.24 6.45
CA PRO A 153 -82.31 2.17 5.10
C PRO A 153 -81.81 3.27 4.12
#